data_AF-A0A261F112-F1
#
_entry.id   AF-A0A261F112-F1
#
_cell.length_a   1.000
_cell.length_b   1.000
_cell.length_c   1.000
_cell.angle_alpha   90.00
_cell.angle_beta   90.00
_cell.angle_gamma   90.00
#
_symmetry.space_group_name_H-M   'P 1'
#
loop_
_entity.id
_entity.type
_entity.pdbx_description
1 polymer ?
#
loop_
_entity_poly.entity_id
_entity_poly.type
_entity_poly.pdbx_seq_one_letter_code
_entity_poly.pdbx_strand_id
1 'polypeptide(L)'
;MKCVICGSGFRPRGGGKPQKYCSVKCRNKAKVKARKARKNGTMPQPAEAPKPANITRRAPEAAKPETAKPAPKKAKERPDLSRDEFRRMMDESLEDVLRRNRDRLSKALDDPDTPANALAAISRQLIAVVERLDRLEGGDPLLDAGDGLDSRDLTQEADDGAGKAVV
;
A
#
# COMPACT_ATOMS: atom_id res chain seq x y z
N MET A 1 -4.55 35.25 7.82
CA MET A 1 -5.17 34.47 6.72
C MET A 1 -5.56 33.10 7.25
N LYS A 2 -6.63 32.46 6.76
CA LYS A 2 -7.00 31.07 7.13
C LYS A 2 -6.64 30.09 6.01
N CYS A 3 -6.23 28.88 6.35
CA CYS A 3 -5.90 27.84 5.38
C CYS A 3 -7.17 27.21 4.79
N VAL A 4 -7.28 27.17 3.45
CA VAL A 4 -8.46 26.59 2.75
C VAL A 4 -8.64 25.07 2.99
N ILE A 5 -7.63 24.39 3.53
CA ILE A 5 -7.62 22.91 3.69
C ILE A 5 -7.82 22.44 5.14
N CYS A 6 -7.38 23.21 6.12
CA CYS A 6 -7.46 22.84 7.53
C CYS A 6 -7.99 23.95 8.45
N GLY A 7 -8.47 25.07 7.88
CA GLY A 7 -9.01 26.21 8.64
C GLY A 7 -8.00 27.03 9.43
N SER A 8 -6.81 26.49 9.73
CA SER A 8 -5.86 27.11 10.67
C SER A 8 -5.43 28.52 10.24
N GLY A 9 -5.38 29.42 11.21
CA GLY A 9 -4.84 30.76 11.04
C GLY A 9 -3.34 30.68 10.78
N PHE A 10 -2.85 31.43 9.79
CA PHE A 10 -1.43 31.55 9.53
C PHE A 10 -1.06 32.96 9.03
N ARG A 11 0.18 33.34 9.32
CA ARG A 11 0.83 34.55 8.80
C ARG A 11 1.51 34.21 7.48
N PRO A 12 1.13 34.83 6.34
CA PRO A 12 1.82 34.58 5.08
C PRO A 12 3.28 35.04 5.17
N ARG A 13 4.20 34.23 4.63
CA ARG A 13 5.62 34.58 4.52
C ARG A 13 5.90 35.05 3.09
N GLY A 14 6.45 36.27 2.95
CA GLY A 14 6.90 36.88 1.69
C GLY A 14 5.92 37.89 1.07
N GLY A 15 6.47 38.98 0.51
CA GLY A 15 5.75 40.04 -0.20
C GLY A 15 5.44 39.68 -1.66
N GLY A 16 4.68 38.61 -1.88
CA GLY A 16 4.29 38.14 -3.21
C GLY A 16 2.82 37.73 -3.28
N LYS A 17 2.47 36.89 -4.27
CA LYS A 17 1.09 36.40 -4.48
C LYS A 17 0.52 35.80 -3.18
N PRO A 18 -0.74 36.11 -2.81
CA PRO A 18 -1.28 35.76 -1.49
C PRO A 18 -1.30 34.24 -1.27
N GLN A 19 -0.68 33.79 -0.18
CA GLN A 19 -0.65 32.38 0.19
C GLN A 19 -2.06 31.89 0.58
N LYS A 20 -2.49 30.75 0.03
CA LYS A 20 -3.82 30.14 0.29
C LYS A 20 -3.79 29.00 1.33
N TYR A 21 -2.59 28.54 1.70
CA TYR A 21 -2.39 27.36 2.55
C TYR A 21 -1.31 27.64 3.60
N CYS A 22 -1.50 27.17 4.83
CA CYS A 22 -0.55 27.36 5.93
C CYS A 22 0.76 26.56 5.78
N SER A 23 0.78 25.51 4.96
CA SER A 23 1.95 24.63 4.80
C SER A 23 1.99 23.91 3.45
N VAL A 24 3.15 23.36 3.11
CA VAL A 24 3.34 22.48 1.94
C VAL A 24 2.44 21.23 2.04
N LYS A 25 2.27 20.66 3.25
CA LYS A 25 1.35 19.53 3.49
C LYS A 25 -0.08 19.87 3.05
N CYS A 26 -0.60 21.03 3.43
CA CYS A 26 -1.92 21.49 3.00
C CYS A 26 -1.99 21.77 1.49
N ARG A 27 -0.95 22.39 0.92
CA ARG A 27 -0.84 22.63 -0.54
C ARG A 27 -0.89 21.32 -1.35
N ASN A 28 -0.26 20.26 -0.86
CA ASN A 28 -0.27 18.94 -1.52
C ASN A 28 -1.63 18.23 -1.33
N LYS A 29 -2.23 18.30 -0.13
CA LYS A 29 -3.59 17.78 0.12
C LYS A 29 -4.64 18.44 -0.77
N ALA A 30 -4.51 19.73 -1.07
CA ALA A 30 -5.33 20.44 -2.06
C ALA A 30 -5.17 19.86 -3.49
N LYS A 31 -3.92 19.65 -3.95
CA LYS A 31 -3.63 19.04 -5.26
C LYS A 31 -4.22 17.64 -5.39
N VAL A 32 -4.09 16.80 -4.35
CA VAL A 32 -4.65 15.44 -4.33
C VAL A 32 -6.18 15.47 -4.38
N LYS A 33 -6.84 16.34 -3.58
CA LYS A 33 -8.31 16.48 -3.62
C LYS A 33 -8.80 16.93 -5.00
N ALA A 34 -8.10 17.88 -5.65
CA ALA A 34 -8.44 18.31 -7.02
C ALA A 34 -8.26 17.20 -8.07
N ARG A 35 -7.20 16.39 -7.96
CA ARG A 35 -7.01 15.20 -8.84
C ARG A 35 -8.09 14.14 -8.63
N LYS A 36 -8.46 13.85 -7.38
CA LYS A 36 -9.53 12.89 -7.05
C LYS A 36 -10.90 13.39 -7.54
N ALA A 37 -11.21 14.67 -7.37
CA ALA A 37 -12.45 15.26 -7.90
C ALA A 37 -12.54 15.18 -9.43
N ARG A 38 -11.42 15.37 -10.15
CA ARG A 38 -11.33 15.14 -11.61
C ARG A 38 -11.55 13.67 -11.99
N LYS A 39 -10.96 12.71 -11.25
CA LYS A 39 -11.15 11.27 -11.50
C LYS A 39 -12.59 10.82 -11.22
N ASN A 40 -13.26 11.45 -10.26
CA ASN A 40 -14.65 11.15 -9.87
C ASN A 40 -15.71 11.95 -10.66
N GLY A 41 -15.32 12.70 -11.70
CA GLY A 41 -16.24 13.49 -12.53
C GLY A 41 -16.94 14.68 -11.84
N THR A 42 -16.62 14.95 -10.57
CA THR A 42 -17.37 15.89 -9.71
C THR A 42 -16.89 17.35 -9.78
N MET A 43 -16.22 17.74 -10.86
CA MET A 43 -15.95 19.15 -11.16
C MET A 43 -16.18 19.44 -12.64
N PRO A 44 -16.85 20.56 -12.98
CA PRO A 44 -16.80 21.07 -14.34
C PRO A 44 -15.33 21.37 -14.71
N GLN A 45 -15.02 21.22 -15.99
CA GLN A 45 -13.74 21.63 -16.54
C GLN A 45 -13.51 23.11 -16.19
N PRO A 46 -12.29 23.52 -15.76
CA PRO A 46 -12.04 24.93 -15.54
C PRO A 46 -12.15 25.65 -16.88
N ALA A 47 -13.22 26.44 -17.05
CA ALA A 47 -13.25 27.46 -18.08
C ALA A 47 -11.97 28.30 -17.96
N GLU A 48 -11.28 28.51 -19.08
CA GLU A 48 -10.00 29.19 -19.10
C GLU A 48 -10.19 30.67 -18.71
N ALA A 49 -9.96 30.98 -17.44
CA ALA A 49 -9.87 32.35 -16.98
C ALA A 49 -8.72 33.06 -17.72
N PRO A 50 -8.94 34.26 -18.28
CA PRO A 50 -8.03 34.84 -19.25
C PRO A 50 -6.65 35.15 -18.64
N LYS A 51 -5.60 34.82 -19.38
CA LYS A 51 -4.23 35.24 -19.06
C LYS A 51 -4.13 36.77 -19.29
N PRO A 52 -3.59 37.55 -18.35
CA PRO A 52 -3.45 39.00 -18.54
C PRO A 52 -2.48 39.31 -19.68
N ALA A 53 -2.77 40.39 -20.39
CA ALA A 53 -2.08 40.78 -21.61
C ALA A 53 -0.56 41.00 -21.42
N ASN A 54 0.21 40.56 -22.43
CA ASN A 54 1.45 41.22 -22.79
C ASN A 54 1.40 41.56 -24.29
N ILE A 55 1.98 42.71 -24.66
CA ILE A 55 1.68 43.44 -25.88
C ILE A 55 2.75 43.19 -26.93
N THR A 56 2.36 42.62 -28.07
CA THR A 56 2.97 42.95 -29.38
C THR A 56 1.96 42.74 -30.50
N ARG A 57 1.98 43.63 -31.49
CA ARG A 57 0.91 43.81 -32.48
C ARG A 57 1.27 43.13 -33.80
N ARG A 58 0.35 42.36 -34.40
CA ARG A 58 -0.06 42.42 -35.82
C ARG A 58 -1.10 41.33 -36.16
N ALA A 59 -2.26 41.77 -36.63
CA ALA A 59 -3.16 41.01 -37.51
C ALA A 59 -2.75 41.34 -38.98
N PRO A 60 -3.34 40.76 -40.06
CA PRO A 60 -4.64 40.07 -40.17
C PRO A 60 -4.52 38.70 -40.89
N GLU A 61 -5.54 37.98 -41.42
CA GLU A 61 -7.00 38.19 -41.53
C GLU A 61 -7.76 36.84 -41.71
N ALA A 62 -9.06 36.94 -42.03
CA ALA A 62 -9.89 36.00 -42.80
C ALA A 62 -10.45 34.69 -42.15
N ALA A 63 -11.70 34.44 -42.55
CA ALA A 63 -12.46 33.18 -42.55
C ALA A 63 -13.19 32.69 -41.27
N LYS A 64 -14.50 32.51 -41.48
CA LYS A 64 -15.59 31.97 -40.63
C LYS A 64 -16.30 30.91 -41.54
N PRO A 65 -17.32 30.12 -41.11
CA PRO A 65 -17.20 28.96 -40.22
C PRO A 65 -18.05 27.74 -40.68
N GLU A 66 -17.49 26.58 -41.09
CA GLU A 66 -18.31 25.47 -41.63
C GLU A 66 -18.19 24.10 -40.89
N THR A 67 -19.34 23.73 -40.30
CA THR A 67 -19.98 22.42 -40.20
C THR A 67 -19.21 21.08 -40.32
N ALA A 68 -19.41 20.28 -39.27
CA ALA A 68 -19.79 18.85 -39.30
C ALA A 68 -18.81 17.78 -39.83
N LYS A 69 -18.40 16.89 -38.91
CA LYS A 69 -18.46 15.41 -39.04
C LYS A 69 -18.22 14.74 -37.68
N PRO A 70 -19.13 13.90 -37.16
CA PRO A 70 -18.89 13.13 -35.94
C PRO A 70 -17.96 11.95 -36.26
N ALA A 71 -16.72 11.99 -35.76
CA ALA A 71 -15.78 10.87 -35.89
C ALA A 71 -16.25 9.65 -35.06
N PRO A 72 -16.00 8.41 -35.52
CA PRO A 72 -16.43 7.21 -34.82
C PRO A 72 -15.78 7.12 -33.43
N LYS A 73 -16.59 6.76 -32.43
CA LYS A 73 -16.12 6.56 -31.05
C LYS A 73 -15.15 5.38 -31.02
N LYS A 74 -13.84 5.65 -31.03
CA LYS A 74 -12.83 4.63 -30.72
C LYS A 74 -13.23 3.94 -29.41
N ALA A 75 -13.25 2.61 -29.43
CA ALA A 75 -13.43 1.82 -28.23
C ALA A 75 -12.40 2.28 -27.18
N LYS A 76 -12.78 2.26 -25.90
CA LYS A 76 -11.85 2.59 -24.81
C LYS A 76 -10.77 1.52 -24.78
N GLU A 77 -9.66 1.78 -25.45
CA GLU A 77 -8.39 1.10 -25.23
C GLU A 77 -8.15 1.09 -23.71
N ARG A 78 -7.85 -0.10 -23.17
CA ARG A 78 -7.49 -0.23 -21.76
C ARG A 78 -6.33 0.74 -21.50
N PRO A 79 -6.37 1.58 -20.46
CA PRO A 79 -5.30 2.54 -20.24
C PRO A 79 -3.98 1.77 -20.09
N ASP A 80 -3.01 2.08 -20.96
CA ASP A 80 -1.67 1.52 -20.86
C ASP A 80 -1.14 1.77 -19.44
N LEU A 81 -0.83 0.68 -18.75
CA LEU A 81 -0.30 0.72 -17.39
C LEU A 81 0.93 1.60 -17.40
N SER A 82 0.90 2.68 -16.60
CA SER A 82 2.03 3.60 -16.55
C SER A 82 3.29 2.85 -16.09
N ARG A 83 4.48 3.29 -16.50
CA ARG A 83 5.74 2.59 -16.18
C ARG A 83 5.88 2.28 -14.67
N ASP A 84 5.39 3.16 -13.80
CA ASP A 84 5.39 2.98 -12.35
C ASP A 84 4.31 1.97 -11.86
N GLU A 85 3.26 1.75 -12.64
CA GLU A 85 2.15 0.81 -12.38
C GLU A 85 2.50 -0.59 -12.87
N PHE A 86 3.15 -0.69 -14.03
CA PHE A 86 3.81 -1.92 -14.48
C PHE A 86 4.96 -2.31 -13.54
N ARG A 87 5.76 -1.34 -13.08
CA ARG A 87 6.79 -1.59 -12.07
C ARG A 87 6.21 -2.04 -10.74
N ARG A 88 5.04 -1.54 -10.31
CA ARG A 88 4.30 -2.04 -9.13
C ARG A 88 3.67 -3.41 -9.28
N MET A 89 3.32 -3.78 -10.51
CA MET A 89 2.91 -5.16 -10.85
C MET A 89 4.12 -6.13 -10.83
N MET A 90 5.34 -5.59 -10.79
CA MET A 90 6.63 -6.29 -10.73
C MET A 90 7.45 -5.92 -9.47
N ASP A 91 6.89 -5.19 -8.50
CA ASP A 91 7.56 -4.92 -7.23
C ASP A 91 7.56 -6.25 -6.47
N GLU A 92 8.72 -6.66 -5.92
CA GLU A 92 8.90 -7.96 -5.22
C GLU A 92 7.70 -8.21 -4.30
N SER A 93 7.02 -9.35 -4.44
CA SER A 93 5.84 -9.62 -3.61
C SER A 93 6.25 -9.58 -2.13
N LEU A 94 5.34 -9.18 -1.24
CA LEU A 94 5.67 -9.13 0.19
C LEU A 94 6.18 -10.51 0.68
N GLU A 95 5.65 -11.58 0.09
CA GLU A 95 6.08 -12.95 0.30
C GLU A 95 7.52 -13.21 -0.18
N ASP A 96 7.90 -12.82 -1.41
CA ASP A 96 9.26 -12.94 -1.93
C ASP A 96 10.28 -12.22 -1.04
N VAL A 97 9.94 -11.00 -0.61
CA VAL A 97 10.77 -10.20 0.31
C VAL A 97 10.94 -10.92 1.64
N LEU A 98 9.89 -11.56 2.17
CA LEU A 98 9.94 -12.32 3.41
C LEU A 98 10.71 -13.64 3.26
N ARG A 99 10.49 -14.42 2.20
CA ARG A 99 11.27 -15.63 1.86
C ARG A 99 12.76 -15.28 1.78
N ARG A 100 13.12 -14.20 1.07
CA ARG A 100 14.51 -13.71 0.97
C ARG A 100 15.11 -13.23 2.29
N ASN A 101 14.31 -12.67 3.20
CA ASN A 101 14.77 -12.31 4.55
C ASN A 101 14.97 -13.54 5.41
N ARG A 102 14.03 -14.49 5.41
CA ARG A 102 14.15 -15.79 6.09
C ARG A 102 15.46 -16.49 5.71
N ASP A 103 15.74 -16.60 4.41
CA ASP A 103 16.94 -17.29 3.91
C ASP A 103 18.25 -16.58 4.29
N ARG A 104 18.23 -15.25 4.43
CA ARG A 104 19.38 -14.46 4.93
C ARG A 104 19.56 -14.59 6.44
N LEU A 105 18.47 -14.56 7.20
CA LEU A 105 18.48 -14.69 8.66
C LEU A 105 18.89 -16.10 9.09
N SER A 106 18.43 -17.15 8.39
CA SER A 106 18.90 -18.53 8.61
C SER A 106 20.42 -18.63 8.39
N LYS A 107 20.91 -18.18 7.22
CA LYS A 107 22.36 -18.20 6.92
C LYS A 107 23.19 -17.45 7.96
N ALA A 108 22.66 -16.37 8.55
CA ALA A 108 23.32 -15.64 9.62
C ALA A 108 23.27 -16.36 10.98
N LEU A 109 22.30 -17.23 11.25
CA LEU A 109 22.32 -18.13 12.43
C LEU A 109 23.29 -19.30 12.25
N ASP A 110 23.41 -19.80 11.02
CA ASP A 110 24.25 -20.95 10.66
C ASP A 110 25.73 -20.58 10.48
N ASP A 111 26.05 -19.28 10.40
CA ASP A 111 27.40 -18.73 10.23
C ASP A 111 28.17 -18.70 11.58
N PRO A 112 29.30 -19.42 11.73
CA PRO A 112 30.08 -19.46 12.96
C PRO A 112 30.76 -18.13 13.32
N ASP A 113 30.93 -17.20 12.36
CA ASP A 113 31.49 -15.88 12.60
C ASP A 113 30.45 -14.88 13.16
N THR A 114 29.17 -15.27 13.24
CA THR A 114 28.11 -14.43 13.81
C THR A 114 28.31 -14.23 15.31
N PRO A 115 28.38 -12.96 15.80
CA PRO A 115 28.65 -12.71 17.20
C PRO A 115 27.48 -13.15 18.09
N ALA A 116 27.79 -13.80 19.21
CA ALA A 116 26.80 -14.44 20.08
C ALA A 116 25.69 -13.49 20.60
N ASN A 117 25.96 -12.19 20.69
CA ASN A 117 24.96 -11.17 21.06
C ASN A 117 23.88 -10.95 19.98
N ALA A 118 24.17 -11.24 18.71
CA ALA A 118 23.25 -11.09 17.59
C ALA A 118 22.32 -12.29 17.43
N LEU A 119 22.76 -13.51 17.78
CA LEU A 119 21.99 -14.75 17.62
C LEU A 119 20.56 -14.65 18.16
N ALA A 120 20.40 -14.12 19.39
CA ALA A 120 19.09 -13.95 20.02
C ALA A 120 18.20 -12.90 19.32
N ALA A 121 18.79 -11.92 18.62
CA ALA A 121 18.04 -10.95 17.84
C ALA A 121 17.63 -11.51 16.47
N ILE A 122 18.55 -12.24 15.81
CA ILE A 122 18.31 -12.88 14.52
C ILE A 122 17.23 -13.96 14.65
N SER A 123 17.26 -14.80 15.70
CA SER A 123 16.24 -15.83 15.93
C SER A 123 14.84 -15.26 16.12
N ARG A 124 14.69 -14.20 16.93
CA ARG A 124 13.41 -13.48 17.09
C ARG A 124 12.90 -12.88 15.77
N GLN A 125 13.80 -12.34 14.94
CA GLN A 125 13.45 -11.81 13.63
C GLN A 125 13.04 -12.92 12.65
N LEU A 126 13.72 -14.07 12.69
CA LEU A 126 13.38 -15.23 11.86
C LEU A 126 11.98 -15.75 12.20
N ILE A 127 11.66 -15.94 13.49
CA ILE A 127 10.32 -16.34 13.95
C ILE A 127 9.25 -15.35 13.43
N ALA A 128 9.46 -14.05 13.63
CA ALA A 128 8.51 -13.03 13.17
C ALA A 128 8.33 -12.98 11.63
N VAL A 129 9.34 -13.39 10.86
CA VAL A 129 9.26 -13.53 9.40
C VAL A 129 8.51 -14.81 9.01
N VAL A 130 8.79 -15.93 9.67
CA VAL A 130 8.12 -17.23 9.42
C VAL A 130 6.63 -17.12 9.73
N GLU A 131 6.23 -16.69 10.94
CA GLU A 131 4.81 -16.50 11.28
C GLU A 131 4.10 -15.54 10.28
N ARG A 132 4.82 -14.61 9.67
CA ARG A 132 4.26 -13.67 8.69
C ARG A 132 4.13 -14.29 7.30
N LEU A 133 4.99 -15.24 6.93
CA LEU A 133 4.79 -16.10 5.77
C LEU A 133 3.59 -17.03 5.99
N ASP A 134 3.50 -17.70 7.14
CA ASP A 134 2.38 -18.61 7.44
C ASP A 134 1.01 -17.89 7.38
N ARG A 135 0.96 -16.65 7.87
CA ARG A 135 -0.23 -15.77 7.77
C ARG A 135 -0.53 -15.25 6.37
N LEU A 136 0.41 -15.32 5.42
CA LEU A 136 0.26 -14.88 4.02
C LEU A 136 -0.01 -16.04 3.05
N GLU A 137 0.62 -17.20 3.28
CA GLU A 137 0.46 -18.43 2.49
C GLU A 137 -0.94 -19.06 2.68
N GLY A 138 -1.66 -18.59 3.71
CA GLY A 138 -2.98 -19.06 4.10
C GLY A 138 -2.82 -20.15 5.16
N GLY A 139 -2.92 -19.75 6.43
CA GLY A 139 -2.63 -20.62 7.58
C GLY A 139 -3.31 -21.97 7.46
N ASP A 140 -2.54 -23.03 7.72
CA ASP A 140 -2.91 -24.42 7.43
C ASP A 140 -4.31 -24.76 7.98
N PRO A 141 -5.31 -25.02 7.12
CA PRO A 141 -6.66 -25.38 7.53
C PRO A 141 -6.72 -26.66 8.38
N LEU A 142 -5.64 -27.47 8.38
CA LEU A 142 -5.54 -28.67 9.21
C LEU A 142 -5.25 -28.37 10.69
N LEU A 143 -4.56 -27.25 10.98
CA LEU A 143 -4.26 -26.84 12.36
C LEU A 143 -5.40 -26.03 13.00
N ASP A 144 -6.18 -25.29 12.19
CA ASP A 144 -7.40 -24.57 12.62
C ASP A 144 -8.63 -25.51 12.78
N ALA A 145 -8.52 -26.77 12.36
CA ALA A 145 -9.51 -27.82 12.56
C ALA A 145 -9.11 -28.87 13.63
N GLY A 146 -7.93 -28.71 14.25
CA GLY A 146 -7.31 -29.69 15.13
C GLY A 146 -7.56 -29.49 16.63
N ASP A 147 -8.06 -28.34 17.06
CA ASP A 147 -8.22 -27.97 18.49
C ASP A 147 -9.37 -28.71 19.20
N GLY A 148 -10.04 -29.64 18.52
CA GLY A 148 -11.21 -30.37 19.02
C GLY A 148 -11.05 -31.87 19.34
N LEU A 149 -9.86 -32.48 19.18
CA LEU A 149 -9.73 -33.95 19.19
C LEU A 149 -8.79 -34.61 20.23
N ASP A 150 -7.98 -33.85 20.97
CA ASP A 150 -7.00 -34.40 21.95
C ASP A 150 -7.41 -34.20 23.42
N SER A 151 -8.52 -34.82 23.85
CA SER A 151 -8.94 -34.84 25.28
C SER A 151 -9.85 -36.01 25.67
N ARG A 152 -9.66 -37.20 25.08
CA ARG A 152 -10.36 -38.42 25.51
C ARG A 152 -9.42 -39.63 25.64
N ASP A 153 -9.53 -40.27 26.81
CA ASP A 153 -9.09 -41.63 27.15
C ASP A 153 -7.58 -41.97 27.12
N LEU A 154 -6.90 -41.67 28.24
CA LEU A 154 -5.67 -42.37 28.69
C LEU A 154 -5.59 -42.59 30.22
N THR A 155 -6.70 -42.60 30.97
CA THR A 155 -6.69 -42.81 32.45
C THR A 155 -7.87 -43.61 33.02
N GLN A 156 -8.04 -44.85 32.55
CA GLN A 156 -8.63 -46.00 33.28
C GLN A 156 -8.06 -47.22 32.53
N GLU A 157 -7.46 -48.24 33.15
CA GLU A 157 -8.06 -49.21 34.07
C GLU A 157 -7.26 -49.32 35.38
N ALA A 158 -7.93 -49.75 36.45
CA ALA A 158 -7.36 -49.86 37.79
C ALA A 158 -6.94 -51.29 38.18
N ASP A 159 -6.17 -51.35 39.26
CA ASP A 159 -5.80 -52.53 40.04
C ASP A 159 -7.00 -53.45 40.38
N ASP A 160 -6.81 -54.76 40.22
CA ASP A 160 -7.62 -55.80 40.89
C ASP A 160 -6.70 -56.99 41.26
N GLY A 161 -6.20 -56.98 42.49
CA GLY A 161 -5.26 -58.00 42.98
C GLY A 161 -5.91 -59.32 43.37
N ALA A 162 -5.26 -60.45 43.04
CA ALA A 162 -5.60 -61.76 43.59
C ALA A 162 -4.35 -62.64 43.79
N GLY A 163 -3.74 -62.59 44.98
CA GLY A 163 -2.74 -63.56 45.37
C GLY A 163 -3.37 -64.92 45.67
N LYS A 164 -2.80 -66.01 45.12
CA LYS A 164 -3.01 -67.36 45.63
C LYS A 164 -1.80 -68.25 45.32
N ALA A 165 -1.05 -68.60 46.36
CA ALA A 165 -0.11 -69.70 46.31
C ALA A 165 -0.87 -71.03 46.40
N VAL A 166 -0.51 -72.00 45.55
CA VAL A 166 -0.84 -73.42 45.73
C VAL A 166 0.36 -74.25 45.27
N VAL A 167 0.99 -74.91 46.26
CA VAL A 167 1.76 -76.17 46.24
C VAL A 167 2.58 -76.49 44.98
#